data_AF-A0AAJ6X7Z8-F1
#
_entry.id   AF-A0AAJ6X7Z8-F1
#
_cell.length_a   1.000
_cell.length_b   1.000
_cell.length_c   1.000
_cell.angle_alpha   90.00
_cell.angle_beta   90.00
_cell.angle_gamma   90.00
#
_symmetry.space_group_name_H-M   'P 1'
#
loop_
_entity.id
_entity.type
_entity.pdbx_description
1 polymer ?
#
loop_
_entity_poly.entity_id
_entity_poly.type
_entity_poly.pdbx_seq_one_letter_code
_entity_poly.pdbx_strand_id
1 'polypeptide(L)'
;MIVMINREREGEQIDQALVKSILAINAENGVGSLKQHKQNLEEAILKDTAAFYSEKASYWMQKKSYNEYMLVVSQCLTHEKDTVSTYLQAKNQKKLLEQVVEQELLNAHANELERKKQVDEFPLADHLQ
;
A
#
# COMPACT_ATOMS: atom_id res chain seq x y z
N MET A 1 0.75 -0.43 16.39
CA MET A 1 -0.30 -0.29 15.36
C MET A 1 0.28 -0.36 13.96
N ILE A 2 1.11 0.59 13.53
CA ILE A 2 1.74 0.58 12.19
C ILE A 2 2.49 -0.73 11.90
N VAL A 3 3.31 -1.19 12.85
CA VAL A 3 3.99 -2.50 12.75
C VAL A 3 3.01 -3.66 12.56
N MET A 4 1.81 -3.62 13.17
CA MET A 4 0.81 -4.68 12.97
C MET A 4 0.22 -4.62 11.56
N ILE A 5 -0.06 -3.41 11.05
CA ILE A 5 -0.53 -3.22 9.67
C ILE A 5 0.52 -3.73 8.67
N ASN A 6 1.81 -3.46 8.91
CA ASN A 6 2.87 -3.94 8.02
C ASN A 6 3.01 -5.47 8.06
N ARG A 7 2.90 -6.09 9.23
CA ARG A 7 2.85 -7.56 9.34
C ARG A 7 1.65 -8.14 8.57
N GLU A 8 0.49 -7.50 8.66
CA GLU A 8 -0.70 -7.89 7.88
C GLU A 8 -0.45 -7.80 6.37
N ARG A 9 0.21 -6.74 5.90
CA ARG A 9 0.61 -6.58 4.48
C ARG A 9 1.60 -7.63 4.01
N GLU A 10 2.45 -8.15 4.92
CA GLU A 10 3.34 -9.28 4.64
C GLU A 10 2.61 -10.63 4.67
N GLY A 11 1.29 -10.64 4.89
CA GLY A 11 0.45 -11.84 4.92
C GLY A 11 0.34 -12.48 6.31
N GLU A 12 0.83 -11.85 7.37
CA GLU A 12 0.64 -12.35 8.71
C GLU A 12 -0.81 -12.14 9.18
N GLN A 13 -1.40 -13.16 9.80
CA GLN A 13 -2.68 -12.99 10.46
C GLN A 13 -2.50 -12.12 11.71
N ILE A 14 -3.17 -10.97 11.73
CA ILE A 14 -3.21 -10.08 12.89
C ILE A 14 -4.61 -10.05 13.52
N ASP A 15 -4.67 -9.62 14.78
CA ASP A 15 -5.93 -9.27 15.42
C ASP A 15 -6.40 -7.88 14.92
N GLN A 16 -7.17 -7.87 13.84
CA GLN A 16 -7.78 -6.65 13.29
C GLN A 16 -8.74 -5.98 14.28
N ALA A 17 -9.38 -6.77 15.17
CA ALA A 17 -10.27 -6.22 16.18
C ALA A 17 -9.45 -5.41 17.19
N LEU A 18 -8.28 -5.89 17.60
CA LEU A 18 -7.35 -5.15 18.46
C LEU A 18 -6.92 -3.83 17.82
N VAL A 19 -6.59 -3.83 16.52
CA VAL A 19 -6.25 -2.59 15.79
C VAL A 19 -7.42 -1.61 15.80
N LYS A 20 -8.63 -2.08 15.51
CA LYS A 20 -9.86 -1.27 15.53
C LYS A 20 -10.20 -0.75 16.93
N SER A 21 -9.98 -1.55 17.98
CA SER A 21 -10.18 -1.13 19.37
C SER A 21 -9.20 -0.04 19.79
N ILE A 22 -7.92 -0.15 19.43
CA ILE A 22 -6.92 0.90 19.69
C ILE A 22 -7.33 2.21 18.98
N LEU A 23 -7.83 2.11 17.74
CA LEU A 23 -8.34 3.27 17.00
C LEU A 23 -9.60 3.87 17.63
N ALA A 24 -10.51 3.03 18.13
CA ALA A 24 -11.73 3.46 18.81
C ALA A 24 -11.43 4.18 20.14
N ILE A 25 -10.50 3.66 20.95
CA ILE A 25 -10.03 4.33 22.18
C ILE A 25 -9.40 5.68 21.85
N ASN A 26 -8.67 5.78 20.74
CA ASN A 26 -8.12 7.05 20.26
C ASN A 26 -9.18 7.99 19.63
N ALA A 27 -10.40 7.49 19.37
CA ALA A 27 -11.50 8.24 18.77
C ALA A 27 -12.56 8.70 19.78
N GLU A 28 -12.79 7.95 20.87
CA GLU A 28 -13.72 8.31 21.93
C GLU A 28 -13.07 9.31 22.90
N ASN A 29 -13.64 10.52 22.96
CA ASN A 29 -13.40 11.62 23.92
C ASN A 29 -12.34 12.68 23.60
N GLY A 30 -12.20 13.13 22.35
CA GLY A 30 -11.25 14.19 22.02
C GLY A 30 -11.75 15.64 22.11
N VAL A 31 -11.58 16.31 23.26
CA VAL A 31 -11.47 17.78 23.32
C VAL A 31 -9.99 18.14 23.17
N GLY A 32 -9.63 19.01 22.21
CA GLY A 32 -8.25 19.48 22.02
C GLY A 32 -7.26 18.40 21.55
N SER A 33 -6.30 18.03 22.41
CA SER A 33 -5.08 17.23 22.12
C SER A 33 -5.34 15.86 21.45
N LEU A 34 -6.46 15.19 21.78
CA LEU A 34 -6.81 13.87 21.22
C LEU A 34 -7.21 13.93 19.73
N LYS A 35 -7.83 15.03 19.28
CA LYS A 35 -8.13 15.22 17.84
C LYS A 35 -6.83 15.36 17.03
N GLN A 36 -5.84 16.06 17.59
CA GLN A 36 -4.52 16.20 17.00
C GLN A 36 -3.77 14.86 16.99
N HIS A 37 -3.88 14.08 18.07
CA HIS A 37 -3.30 12.73 18.12
C HIS A 37 -3.86 11.80 17.03
N LYS A 38 -5.17 11.84 16.79
CA LYS A 38 -5.81 11.08 15.71
C LYS A 38 -5.33 11.50 14.31
N GLN A 39 -5.24 12.81 14.05
CA GLN A 39 -4.72 13.31 12.77
C GLN A 39 -3.27 12.86 12.56
N ASN A 40 -2.44 12.94 13.61
CA ASN A 40 -1.05 12.47 13.57
C ASN A 40 -0.97 10.96 13.27
N LEU A 41 -1.91 10.18 13.79
CA LEU A 41 -1.96 8.73 13.56
C LEU A 41 -2.33 8.37 12.12
N GLU A 42 -3.34 9.01 11.54
CA GLU A 42 -3.71 8.79 10.14
C GLU A 42 -2.61 9.26 9.19
N GLU A 43 -1.96 10.39 9.49
CA GLU A 43 -0.78 10.85 8.74
C GLU A 43 0.39 9.88 8.85
N ALA A 44 0.61 9.29 10.03
CA ALA A 44 1.65 8.29 10.22
C ALA A 44 1.34 7.00 9.42
N ILE A 45 0.08 6.54 9.40
CA ILE A 45 -0.33 5.41 8.54
C ILE A 45 -0.06 5.75 7.07
N LEU A 46 -0.45 6.93 6.58
CA LEU A 46 -0.25 7.32 5.18
C LEU A 46 1.25 7.36 4.82
N LYS A 47 2.09 7.98 5.67
CA LYS A 47 3.54 8.05 5.45
C LYS A 47 4.21 6.69 5.46
N ASP A 48 3.85 5.84 6.42
CA ASP A 48 4.39 4.50 6.52
C ASP A 48 3.94 3.62 5.33
N THR A 49 2.69 3.75 4.89
CA THR A 49 2.18 3.07 3.69
C THR A 49 2.97 3.47 2.45
N ALA A 50 3.28 4.77 2.31
CA ALA A 50 4.10 5.24 1.19
C ALA A 50 5.49 4.59 1.22
N ALA A 51 6.18 4.65 2.37
CA ALA A 51 7.49 4.05 2.53
C ALA A 51 7.49 2.54 2.26
N PHE A 52 6.52 1.82 2.82
CA PHE A 52 6.36 0.37 2.64
C PHE A 52 6.21 0.01 1.15
N TYR A 53 5.29 0.67 0.43
CA TYR A 53 5.06 0.34 -0.97
C TYR A 53 6.16 0.84 -1.90
N SER A 54 6.85 1.93 -1.57
CA SER A 54 8.02 2.38 -2.32
C SER A 54 9.15 1.33 -2.30
N GLU A 55 9.41 0.76 -1.12
CA GLU A 55 10.39 -0.32 -0.96
C GLU A 55 9.95 -1.60 -1.70
N LYS A 56 8.69 -2.01 -1.53
CA LYS A 56 8.15 -3.21 -2.20
C LYS A 56 8.13 -3.08 -3.71
N ALA A 57 7.71 -1.93 -4.24
CA ALA A 57 7.71 -1.66 -5.68
C ALA A 57 9.12 -1.79 -6.25
N SER A 58 10.10 -1.14 -5.62
CA SER A 58 11.50 -1.20 -6.03
C SER A 58 12.05 -2.63 -6.06
N TYR A 59 11.71 -3.45 -5.05
CA TYR A 59 12.10 -4.85 -5.00
C TYR A 59 11.39 -5.70 -6.07
N TRP A 60 10.07 -5.58 -6.19
CA TRP A 60 9.28 -6.37 -7.14
C TRP A 60 9.58 -6.02 -8.59
N MET A 61 9.87 -4.75 -8.90
CA MET A 61 10.21 -4.30 -10.25
C MET A 61 11.42 -5.04 -10.82
N GLN A 62 12.39 -5.37 -9.95
CA GLN A 62 13.60 -6.11 -10.32
C GLN A 62 13.37 -7.63 -10.41
N LYS A 63 12.37 -8.16 -9.70
CA LYS A 63 12.22 -9.61 -9.48
C LYS A 63 11.06 -10.26 -10.23
N LYS A 64 10.06 -9.48 -10.63
CA LYS A 64 8.82 -9.95 -11.25
C LYS A 64 8.77 -9.59 -12.72
N SER A 65 8.09 -10.42 -13.52
CA SER A 65 7.62 -10.02 -14.85
C SER A 65 6.57 -8.90 -14.75
N TYR A 66 6.20 -8.27 -15.85
CA TYR A 66 5.13 -7.27 -15.85
C TYR A 66 3.81 -7.88 -15.34
N ASN A 67 3.44 -9.06 -15.84
CA ASN A 67 2.20 -9.72 -15.44
C ASN A 67 2.19 -10.11 -13.94
N GLU A 68 3.30 -10.63 -13.43
CA GLU A 68 3.44 -10.96 -12.01
C GLU A 68 3.40 -9.72 -11.12
N TYR A 69 4.01 -8.61 -11.57
CA TYR A 69 3.98 -7.34 -10.86
C TYR A 69 2.56 -6.81 -10.78
N MET A 70 1.85 -6.73 -11.90
CA MET A 70 0.48 -6.22 -11.96
C MET A 70 -0.49 -7.08 -11.13
N LEU A 71 -0.30 -8.40 -11.08
CA LEU A 71 -1.08 -9.28 -10.21
C LEU A 71 -0.91 -8.91 -8.72
N VAL A 72 0.34 -8.73 -8.27
CA VAL A 72 0.61 -8.36 -6.87
C VAL A 72 0.10 -6.95 -6.56
N VAL A 73 0.24 -5.99 -7.48
CA VAL A 73 -0.35 -4.65 -7.29
C VAL A 73 -1.86 -4.72 -7.09
N SER A 74 -2.57 -5.51 -7.91
CA SER A 74 -4.02 -5.69 -7.74
C SER A 74 -4.37 -6.26 -6.37
N GLN A 75 -3.60 -7.24 -5.87
CA GLN A 75 -3.81 -7.83 -4.54
C GLN A 75 -3.58 -6.80 -3.43
N CYS A 76 -2.52 -5.99 -3.54
CA CYS A 76 -2.25 -4.91 -2.60
C CYS A 76 -3.38 -3.88 -2.58
N LEU A 77 -3.85 -3.42 -3.75
CA LEU A 77 -4.95 -2.44 -3.84
C LEU A 77 -6.24 -2.98 -3.23
N THR A 78 -6.59 -4.23 -3.50
CA THR A 78 -7.75 -4.88 -2.85
C THR A 78 -7.57 -4.95 -1.34
N HIS A 79 -6.42 -5.39 -0.85
CA HIS A 79 -6.15 -5.49 0.58
C HIS A 79 -6.21 -4.13 1.29
N GLU A 80 -5.59 -3.09 0.72
CA GLU A 80 -5.64 -1.74 1.28
C GLU A 80 -7.06 -1.19 1.28
N LYS A 81 -7.85 -1.48 0.25
CA LYS A 81 -9.23 -1.03 0.15
C LYS A 81 -10.10 -1.69 1.21
N ASP A 82 -10.04 -3.00 1.32
CA ASP A 82 -10.99 -3.78 2.13
C ASP A 82 -10.57 -3.85 3.60
N THR A 83 -9.29 -3.66 3.90
CA THR A 83 -8.75 -3.82 5.26
C THR A 83 -8.17 -2.51 5.80
N VAL A 84 -7.07 -2.02 5.22
CA VAL A 84 -6.32 -0.92 5.82
C VAL A 84 -7.09 0.41 5.80
N SER A 85 -7.87 0.66 4.75
CA SER A 85 -8.71 1.85 4.66
C SER A 85 -9.75 1.89 5.79
N THR A 86 -10.18 0.73 6.31
CA THR A 86 -11.15 0.66 7.41
C THR A 86 -10.60 1.20 8.73
N TYR A 87 -9.28 1.40 8.82
CA TYR A 87 -8.61 2.05 9.94
C TYR A 87 -8.62 3.58 9.87
N LEU A 88 -8.99 4.17 8.72
CA LEU A 88 -8.93 5.60 8.44
C LEU A 88 -10.33 6.23 8.38
N GLN A 89 -10.41 7.54 8.66
CA GLN A 89 -11.58 8.33 8.31
C GLN A 89 -11.88 8.30 6.81
N ALA A 90 -13.17 8.34 6.45
CA ALA A 90 -13.66 8.27 5.07
C ALA A 90 -12.92 9.22 4.10
N LYS A 91 -12.60 10.45 4.52
CA LYS A 91 -11.84 11.42 3.72
C LYS A 91 -10.43 10.95 3.33
N ASN A 92 -9.82 10.12 4.16
CA ASN A 92 -8.44 9.62 4.00
C ASN A 92 -8.39 8.20 3.42
N GLN A 93 -9.52 7.49 3.35
CA GLN A 93 -9.61 6.19 2.67
C GLN A 93 -9.29 6.31 1.18
N LYS A 94 -9.94 7.27 0.50
CA LYS A 94 -9.66 7.56 -0.92
C LYS A 94 -8.22 8.03 -1.12
N LYS A 95 -7.72 8.86 -0.20
CA LYS A 95 -6.33 9.36 -0.22
C LYS A 95 -5.32 8.23 -0.11
N LEU A 96 -5.53 7.27 0.79
CA LEU A 96 -4.66 6.10 0.94
C LEU A 96 -4.53 5.34 -0.39
N LEU A 97 -5.66 5.02 -1.04
CA LEU A 97 -5.63 4.23 -2.27
C LEU A 97 -5.02 5.00 -3.44
N GLU A 98 -5.61 6.13 -3.82
CA GLU A 98 -5.27 6.81 -5.07
C GLU A 98 -3.98 7.64 -4.98
N GLN A 99 -3.72 8.26 -3.83
CA GLN A 99 -2.61 9.20 -3.69
C GLN A 99 -1.38 8.59 -3.01
N VAL A 100 -1.50 7.41 -2.41
CA VAL A 100 -0.38 6.75 -1.75
C VAL A 100 -0.09 5.42 -2.43
N VAL A 101 -1.00 4.45 -2.36
CA VAL A 101 -0.73 3.09 -2.84
C VAL A 101 -0.54 3.06 -4.35
N GLU A 102 -1.45 3.66 -5.12
CA GLU A 102 -1.31 3.75 -6.58
C GLU A 102 -0.13 4.62 -7.01
N GLN A 103 0.19 5.68 -6.25
CA GLN A 103 1.35 6.51 -6.54
C GLN A 103 2.64 5.69 -6.46
N GLU A 104 2.86 5.02 -5.33
CA GLU A 104 4.11 4.27 -5.10
C GLU A 104 4.20 3.01 -5.97
N LEU A 105 3.09 2.31 -6.21
CA LEU A 105 3.11 1.03 -6.95
C LEU A 105 3.08 1.21 -8.48
N LEU A 106 2.45 2.26 -8.98
CA LEU A 106 2.20 2.44 -10.42
C LEU A 106 2.84 3.71 -10.96
N ASN A 107 2.44 4.88 -10.45
CA ASN A 107 2.77 6.14 -11.08
C ASN A 107 4.26 6.49 -10.96
N ALA A 108 4.89 6.19 -9.80
CA ALA A 108 6.33 6.35 -9.59
C ALA A 108 7.17 5.48 -10.54
N HIS A 109 6.60 4.41 -11.10
CA HIS A 109 7.27 3.45 -11.95
C HIS A 109 6.69 3.34 -13.36
N ALA A 110 5.86 4.30 -13.81
CA ALA A 110 5.12 4.21 -15.07
C ALA A 110 6.01 3.87 -16.29
N ASN A 111 7.16 4.55 -16.43
CA ASN A 111 8.09 4.32 -17.54
C ASN A 111 8.77 2.95 -17.48
N GLU A 112 9.02 2.42 -16.28
CA GLU A 112 9.62 1.08 -16.10
C GLU A 112 8.60 -0.01 -16.43
N LEU A 113 7.35 0.17 -15.98
CA LEU A 113 6.24 -0.73 -16.30
C LEU A 113 5.97 -0.81 -17.79
N GLU A 114 5.99 0.32 -18.49
CA GLU A 114 5.83 0.35 -19.95
C GLU A 114 6.93 -0.46 -20.65
N ARG A 115 8.19 -0.28 -20.24
CA ARG A 115 9.32 -1.05 -20.78
C ARG A 115 9.20 -2.54 -20.49
N LYS A 116 8.87 -2.93 -19.25
CA LYS A 116 8.68 -4.34 -18.88
C LYS A 116 7.52 -4.99 -19.64
N LYS A 117 6.43 -4.25 -19.86
CA LYS A 117 5.29 -4.74 -20.65
C LYS A 117 5.69 -5.11 -22.07
N GLN A 118 6.50 -4.27 -22.73
CA GLN A 118 6.98 -4.53 -24.09
C GLN A 118 7.87 -5.79 -24.14
N VAL A 119 8.71 -6.01 -23.13
CA VAL A 119 9.56 -7.21 -23.02
C VAL A 119 8.73 -8.48 -22.82
N ASP A 120 7.70 -8.43 -21.97
CA ASP A 120 6.81 -9.58 -21.72
C ASP A 120 5.97 -9.94 -22.97
N GLU A 121 5.52 -8.94 -23.74
CA GLU A 121 4.72 -9.15 -24.97
C GLU A 121 5.58 -9.58 -26.17
N PHE A 122 6.84 -9.17 -26.22
CA PHE A 122 7.79 -9.49 -27.27
C PHE A 122 9.14 -9.91 -26.66
N PRO A 123 9.23 -11.12 -26.07
CA PRO A 123 10.50 -11.62 -25.59
C PRO A 123 11.45 -11.67 -26.78
N LEU A 124 12.57 -10.95 -26.68
CA LEU A 124 13.60 -10.90 -27.74
C LEU A 124 13.85 -12.34 -28.20
N ALA A 125 13.43 -12.64 -29.43
CA ALA A 125 13.80 -13.88 -30.08
C ALA A 125 15.32 -13.82 -30.20
N ASP A 126 16.01 -14.62 -29.39
CA ASP A 126 17.45 -14.75 -29.43
C ASP A 126 17.89 -14.89 -30.88
N HIS A 127 18.82 -14.02 -31.25
CA HIS A 127 19.48 -14.01 -32.54
C HIS A 127 20.01 -15.42 -32.86
N LEU A 128 19.28 -16.15 -33.70
CA LEU A 128 19.80 -17.32 -34.37
C LEU A 128 20.88 -16.84 -35.36
N GLN A 129 22.13 -16.97 -34.92
CA GLN A 129 23.31 -16.96 -35.78
C GLN A 129 23.56 -18.37 -36.32
#